data_AF-A0A6S6SUJ2-F1
#
_entry.id   AF-A0A6S6SUJ2-F1
#
_cell.length_a   1.000
_cell.length_b   1.000
_cell.length_c   1.000
_cell.angle_alpha   90.00
_cell.angle_beta   90.00
_cell.angle_gamma   90.00
#
_symmetry.space_group_name_H-M   'P 1'
#
loop_
_entity.id
_entity.type
_entity.pdbx_description
1 polymer ?
#
loop_
_entity_poly.entity_id
_entity_poly.type
_entity_poly.pdbx_seq_one_letter_code
_entity_poly.pdbx_strand_id
1 'polypeptide(L)'
;MKKILRNILLLLVLSELLLASCSKSKVVWDYKIQNSSSIEAFFMNNYGCKNTFYKYLSTAQQIYFDTVLYPNNLEEVAYKNRWKAMLVDDKAFFKQFTFFNNYFTKHHSKVSKEEFSCFQRQKGFATAVSQNSFYRELAKRGMLHDVSYLYPLIRWAYVHNGVDMELSRERVQKAEQSFGIKKGKVGDRDQFARFIALFENEYESVAHSLAQSLNIFQIKAYKLLLVITYLESRGNIFAVSTTGAFGPTQLTLHYYMMYGEPNNPFSVKASLIKLANKFVHYHRIGKSLNASVIAYKSGSLSKCQNGLNHNDVDCRYYNDYKRYMREMSAMMSKDDISRHLTGKSYFSKGLKRLNRNQNTHDLKYYEPYQYAVLKGRTLRHRAKKSQYLNAGIFSSLGKMKRSEIYELQDQFGVQNIGVISDKKVCY
;
A
#
# COMPACT_ATOMS: atom_id res chain seq x y z
N MET A 1 -26.28 44.73 -28.98
CA MET A 1 -25.27 43.97 -28.20
C MET A 1 -25.74 43.53 -26.81
N LYS A 2 -26.27 44.39 -25.94
CA LYS A 2 -26.70 44.00 -24.56
C LYS A 2 -27.70 42.82 -24.50
N LYS A 3 -28.68 42.74 -25.40
CA LYS A 3 -29.65 41.60 -25.46
C LYS A 3 -29.00 40.27 -25.87
N ILE A 4 -28.06 40.29 -26.81
CA ILE A 4 -27.34 39.10 -27.27
C ILE A 4 -26.44 38.57 -26.14
N LEU A 5 -25.71 39.47 -25.46
CA LEU A 5 -24.88 39.11 -24.30
C LEU A 5 -25.71 38.50 -23.16
N ARG A 6 -26.92 39.05 -22.92
CA ARG A 6 -27.85 38.55 -21.90
C ARG A 6 -28.40 37.16 -22.25
N ASN A 7 -28.69 36.89 -23.53
CA ASN A 7 -29.12 35.57 -23.99
C ASN A 7 -28.01 34.52 -23.90
N ILE A 8 -26.77 34.89 -24.24
CA ILE A 8 -25.60 34.01 -24.09
C ILE A 8 -25.37 33.67 -22.60
N LEU A 9 -25.43 34.68 -21.72
CA LEU A 9 -25.29 34.47 -20.28
C LEU A 9 -26.41 33.57 -19.73
N LEU A 10 -27.67 33.76 -20.17
CA LEU A 10 -28.79 32.92 -19.76
C LEU A 10 -28.59 31.46 -20.22
N LEU A 11 -28.12 31.26 -21.45
CA LEU A 11 -27.82 29.94 -22.01
C LEU A 11 -26.70 29.24 -21.24
N LEU A 12 -25.67 29.98 -20.81
CA LEU A 12 -24.58 29.46 -19.98
C LEU A 12 -25.08 29.07 -18.58
N VAL A 13 -25.92 29.89 -17.94
CA VAL A 13 -26.48 29.56 -16.62
C VAL A 13 -27.45 28.37 -16.70
N LEU A 14 -28.26 28.29 -17.76
CA LEU A 14 -29.16 27.15 -18.00
C LEU A 14 -28.40 25.86 -18.29
N SER A 15 -27.32 25.93 -19.08
CA SER A 15 -26.49 24.75 -19.35
C SER A 15 -25.75 24.29 -18.09
N GLU A 16 -25.26 25.21 -17.26
CA GLU A 16 -24.69 24.91 -15.94
C GLU A 16 -25.72 24.26 -14.99
N LEU A 17 -26.94 24.77 -14.93
CA LEU A 17 -28.02 24.19 -14.12
C LEU A 17 -28.42 22.78 -14.59
N LEU A 18 -28.54 22.58 -15.91
CA LEU A 18 -28.83 21.27 -16.48
C LEU A 18 -27.69 20.28 -16.23
N LEU A 19 -26.43 20.75 -16.30
CA LEU A 19 -25.25 19.97 -15.93
C LEU A 19 -25.14 19.75 -14.41
N ALA A 20 -25.75 20.57 -13.56
CA ALA A 20 -25.79 20.34 -12.11
C ALA A 20 -26.84 19.29 -11.70
N SER A 21 -27.88 19.09 -12.50
CA SER A 21 -29.00 18.18 -12.21
C SER A 21 -28.74 16.71 -12.59
N CYS A 22 -29.56 15.81 -12.04
CA CYS A 22 -29.56 14.40 -12.43
C CYS A 22 -30.26 14.19 -13.78
N SER A 23 -29.47 14.09 -14.84
CA SER A 23 -29.96 13.92 -16.21
C SER A 23 -30.46 12.50 -16.50
N LYS A 24 -31.53 12.37 -17.30
CA LYS A 24 -31.99 11.08 -17.86
C LYS A 24 -31.38 10.76 -19.24
N SER A 25 -30.38 11.53 -19.67
CA SER A 25 -29.74 11.37 -20.99
C SER A 25 -28.37 10.72 -20.88
N LYS A 26 -28.16 9.65 -21.64
CA LYS A 26 -26.84 9.00 -21.79
C LYS A 26 -25.79 10.00 -22.28
N VAL A 27 -26.14 10.82 -23.27
CA VAL A 27 -25.23 11.82 -23.87
C VAL A 27 -24.70 12.80 -22.82
N VAL A 28 -25.55 13.22 -21.88
CA VAL A 28 -25.13 14.12 -20.80
C VAL A 28 -24.16 13.43 -19.83
N TRP A 29 -24.39 12.16 -19.48
CA TRP A 29 -23.48 11.43 -18.61
C TRP A 29 -22.15 11.13 -19.30
N ASP A 30 -22.17 10.72 -20.56
CA ASP A 30 -20.97 10.51 -21.35
C ASP A 30 -20.15 11.80 -21.44
N TYR A 31 -20.81 12.94 -21.69
CA TYR A 31 -20.16 14.26 -21.68
C TYR A 31 -19.53 14.58 -20.31
N LYS A 32 -20.25 14.38 -19.20
CA LYS A 32 -19.72 14.63 -17.86
C LYS A 32 -18.53 13.72 -17.52
N ILE A 33 -18.58 12.45 -17.93
CA ILE A 33 -17.47 11.51 -17.71
C ILE A 33 -16.24 11.95 -18.51
N GLN A 34 -16.42 12.32 -19.79
CA GLN A 34 -15.32 12.77 -20.66
C GLN A 34 -14.68 14.07 -20.19
N ASN A 35 -15.46 14.99 -19.60
CA ASN A 35 -14.96 16.26 -19.07
C ASN A 35 -14.52 16.20 -17.60
N SER A 36 -14.57 15.02 -16.96
CA SER A 36 -14.02 14.84 -15.61
C SER A 36 -12.53 14.51 -15.68
N SER A 37 -11.76 14.99 -14.70
CA SER A 37 -10.31 14.72 -14.61
C SER A 37 -10.00 13.22 -14.53
N SER A 38 -10.88 12.45 -13.89
CA SER A 38 -10.86 11.00 -13.87
C SER A 38 -12.27 10.45 -13.62
N ILE A 39 -12.46 9.15 -13.84
CA ILE A 39 -13.73 8.48 -13.56
C ILE A 39 -14.09 8.48 -12.06
N GLU A 40 -13.10 8.45 -11.16
CA GLU A 40 -13.31 8.58 -9.71
C GLU A 40 -13.83 9.97 -9.34
N ALA A 41 -13.26 11.03 -9.93
CA ALA A 41 -13.72 12.40 -9.74
C ALA A 41 -15.17 12.56 -10.21
N PHE A 42 -15.52 11.97 -11.36
CA PHE A 42 -16.89 11.90 -11.85
C PHE A 42 -17.83 11.24 -10.81
N PHE A 43 -17.47 10.05 -10.32
CA PHE A 43 -18.29 9.30 -9.36
C PHE A 43 -18.46 10.01 -8.02
N MET A 44 -17.43 10.75 -7.56
CA MET A 44 -17.51 11.58 -6.34
C MET A 44 -18.43 12.79 -6.52
N ASN A 45 -18.22 13.56 -7.58
CA ASN A 45 -18.92 14.83 -7.80
C ASN A 45 -20.40 14.63 -8.13
N ASN A 46 -20.77 13.47 -8.67
CA ASN A 46 -22.14 13.16 -9.07
C ASN A 46 -22.85 12.19 -8.11
N TYR A 47 -22.37 12.00 -6.87
CA TYR A 47 -22.94 11.04 -5.89
C TYR A 47 -24.47 11.11 -5.78
N GLY A 48 -25.04 12.32 -5.70
CA GLY A 48 -26.50 12.53 -5.60
C GLY A 48 -27.31 11.95 -6.76
N CYS A 49 -26.65 11.68 -7.90
CA CYS A 49 -27.25 11.13 -9.11
C CYS A 49 -26.82 9.68 -9.41
N LYS A 50 -26.26 8.96 -8.44
CA LYS A 50 -25.71 7.59 -8.63
C LYS A 50 -26.67 6.62 -9.32
N ASN A 51 -27.93 6.59 -8.89
CA ASN A 51 -28.94 5.68 -9.46
C ASN A 51 -29.27 6.01 -10.92
N THR A 52 -29.06 7.27 -11.30
CA THR A 52 -29.35 7.75 -12.64
C THR A 52 -28.18 7.49 -13.57
N PHE A 53 -26.96 7.92 -13.21
CA PHE A 53 -25.81 7.72 -14.09
C PHE A 53 -25.42 6.25 -14.22
N TYR A 54 -25.63 5.42 -13.19
CA TYR A 54 -25.20 4.01 -13.18
C TYR A 54 -25.77 3.21 -14.36
N LYS A 55 -27.02 3.50 -14.74
CA LYS A 55 -27.72 2.86 -15.87
C LYS A 55 -27.08 3.16 -17.23
N TYR A 56 -26.31 4.24 -17.31
CA TYR A 56 -25.69 4.73 -18.54
C TYR A 56 -24.19 4.43 -18.60
N LEU A 57 -23.61 3.93 -17.50
CA LEU A 57 -22.21 3.50 -17.49
C LEU A 57 -21.99 2.36 -18.48
N SER A 58 -20.88 2.43 -19.20
CA SER A 58 -20.37 1.28 -19.95
C SER A 58 -20.02 0.12 -19.01
N THR A 59 -19.94 -1.10 -19.55
CA THR A 59 -19.58 -2.30 -18.78
C THR A 59 -18.26 -2.13 -18.01
N ALA A 60 -17.24 -1.53 -18.61
CA ALA A 60 -15.96 -1.30 -17.95
C ALA A 60 -16.10 -0.35 -16.75
N GLN A 61 -16.88 0.72 -16.90
CA GLN A 61 -17.15 1.68 -15.82
C GLN A 61 -17.99 1.05 -14.70
N GLN A 62 -18.98 0.22 -15.04
CA GLN A 62 -19.77 -0.53 -14.06
C GLN A 62 -18.91 -1.52 -13.26
N ILE A 63 -18.04 -2.28 -13.94
CA ILE A 63 -17.08 -3.18 -13.28
C ILE A 63 -16.22 -2.39 -12.29
N TYR A 64 -15.70 -1.22 -12.68
CA TYR A 64 -14.90 -0.41 -11.76
C TYR A 64 -15.72 0.10 -10.58
N PHE A 65 -16.92 0.63 -10.86
CA PHE A 65 -17.86 1.12 -9.86
C PHE A 65 -18.19 0.06 -8.80
N ASP A 66 -18.60 -1.13 -9.25
CA ASP A 66 -18.92 -2.26 -8.39
C ASP A 66 -17.70 -2.75 -7.60
N THR A 67 -16.53 -2.83 -8.25
CA THR A 67 -15.33 -3.37 -7.60
C THR A 67 -14.89 -2.50 -6.43
N VAL A 68 -14.90 -1.17 -6.59
CA VAL A 68 -14.48 -0.22 -5.52
C VAL A 68 -15.53 -0.11 -4.44
N LEU A 69 -16.81 -0.14 -4.81
CA LEU A 69 -17.91 0.08 -3.86
C LEU A 69 -18.39 -1.20 -3.19
N TYR A 70 -17.79 -2.36 -3.44
CA TYR A 70 -18.17 -3.62 -2.80
C TYR A 70 -18.04 -3.61 -1.26
N PRO A 71 -19.10 -3.90 -0.48
CA PRO A 71 -20.48 -4.15 -0.90
C PRO A 71 -21.24 -2.84 -1.17
N ASN A 72 -22.11 -2.85 -2.19
CA ASN A 72 -22.65 -1.64 -2.84
C ASN A 72 -23.57 -0.75 -1.98
N ASN A 73 -23.95 -1.20 -0.77
CA ASN A 73 -24.87 -0.50 0.14
C ASN A 73 -24.10 0.38 1.13
N LEU A 74 -23.43 1.41 0.62
CA LEU A 74 -22.63 2.33 1.41
C LEU A 74 -23.41 3.61 1.73
N GLU A 75 -23.23 4.08 2.97
CA GLU A 75 -23.56 5.46 3.34
C GLU A 75 -22.73 6.45 2.52
N GLU A 76 -23.21 7.70 2.42
CA GLU A 76 -22.57 8.73 1.62
C GLU A 76 -21.11 8.96 1.98
N VAL A 77 -20.80 9.01 3.28
CA VAL A 77 -19.44 9.23 3.78
C VAL A 77 -18.53 8.09 3.33
N ALA A 78 -18.96 6.84 3.51
CA ALA A 78 -18.22 5.66 3.09
C ALA A 78 -18.01 5.61 1.57
N TYR A 79 -19.05 5.90 0.79
CA TYR A 79 -18.97 5.99 -0.66
C TYR A 79 -17.90 7.00 -1.10
N LYS A 80 -17.97 8.23 -0.58
CA LYS A 80 -17.04 9.30 -0.95
C LYS A 80 -15.62 8.98 -0.51
N ASN A 81 -15.44 8.41 0.68
CA ASN A 81 -14.13 8.05 1.20
C ASN A 81 -13.45 6.95 0.40
N ARG A 82 -14.19 5.96 -0.11
CA ARG A 82 -13.63 4.93 -0.98
C ARG A 82 -13.07 5.51 -2.27
N TRP A 83 -13.83 6.34 -2.96
CA TRP A 83 -13.33 7.02 -4.17
C TRP A 83 -12.16 7.96 -3.86
N LYS A 84 -12.24 8.69 -2.74
CA LYS A 84 -11.15 9.54 -2.28
C LYS A 84 -9.89 8.74 -2.04
N ALA A 85 -9.98 7.57 -1.41
CA ALA A 85 -8.84 6.67 -1.20
C ALA A 85 -8.26 6.10 -2.50
N MET A 86 -9.05 5.96 -3.56
CA MET A 86 -8.53 5.57 -4.88
C MET A 86 -7.86 6.74 -5.62
N LEU A 87 -8.28 7.97 -5.35
CA LEU A 87 -7.80 9.18 -6.03
C LEU A 87 -6.55 9.79 -5.39
N VAL A 88 -6.45 9.77 -4.05
CA VAL A 88 -5.31 10.36 -3.34
C VAL A 88 -4.04 9.55 -3.51
N ASP A 89 -2.91 10.24 -3.65
CA ASP A 89 -1.60 9.60 -3.59
C ASP A 89 -1.31 9.03 -2.18
N ASP A 90 -0.26 8.20 -2.11
CA ASP A 90 0.17 7.51 -0.91
C ASP A 90 0.44 8.45 0.28
N LYS A 91 0.96 9.66 0.04
CA LYS A 91 1.31 10.64 1.09
C LYS A 91 0.06 11.38 1.56
N ALA A 92 -0.78 11.80 0.63
CA ALA A 92 -2.03 12.50 0.90
C ALA A 92 -3.04 11.60 1.62
N PHE A 93 -2.99 10.28 1.39
CA PHE A 93 -3.84 9.30 2.08
C PHE A 93 -3.77 9.44 3.60
N PHE A 94 -2.57 9.48 4.18
CA PHE A 94 -2.40 9.53 5.64
C PHE A 94 -2.75 10.90 6.25
N LYS A 95 -2.70 11.97 5.44
CA LYS A 95 -3.21 13.29 5.83
C LYS A 95 -4.74 13.30 5.84
N GLN A 96 -5.36 12.62 4.88
CA GLN A 96 -6.80 12.52 4.75
C GLN A 96 -7.43 11.60 5.80
N PHE A 97 -6.79 10.47 6.08
CA PHE A 97 -7.27 9.43 6.98
C PHE A 97 -6.30 9.27 8.16
N THR A 98 -6.24 10.31 8.99
CA THR A 98 -5.25 10.49 10.05
C THR A 98 -5.25 9.37 11.10
N PHE A 99 -6.34 8.63 11.23
CA PHE A 99 -6.41 7.50 12.16
C PHE A 99 -5.45 6.35 11.77
N PHE A 100 -5.10 6.20 10.50
CA PHE A 100 -4.05 5.26 10.07
C PHE A 100 -2.66 5.67 10.54
N ASN A 101 -2.43 6.96 10.75
CA ASN A 101 -1.20 7.53 11.31
C ASN A 101 -1.49 8.30 12.61
N ASN A 102 -2.04 7.60 13.61
CA ASN A 102 -2.27 8.14 14.95
C ASN A 102 -1.06 7.96 15.89
N TYR A 103 0.10 7.60 15.34
CA TYR A 103 1.31 7.36 16.13
C TYR A 103 1.71 8.59 16.95
N PHE A 104 1.85 9.74 16.30
CA PHE A 104 2.29 10.96 16.98
C PHE A 104 1.27 11.53 17.94
N THR A 105 -0.02 11.45 17.62
CA THR A 105 -1.05 11.94 18.53
C THR A 105 -1.10 11.15 19.83
N LYS A 106 -0.69 9.88 19.83
CA LYS A 106 -0.78 8.98 21.00
C LYS A 106 0.53 8.67 21.70
N HIS A 107 1.66 8.77 21.01
CA HIS A 107 2.93 8.23 21.49
C HIS A 107 4.11 9.19 21.38
N HIS A 108 3.87 10.46 21.03
CA HIS A 108 4.96 11.45 20.99
C HIS A 108 5.68 11.60 22.34
N SER A 109 4.97 11.41 23.46
CA SER A 109 5.54 11.44 24.82
C SER A 109 6.47 10.26 25.12
N LYS A 110 6.45 9.20 24.30
CA LYS A 110 7.36 8.05 24.44
C LYS A 110 8.71 8.29 23.78
N VAL A 111 8.87 9.36 23.01
CA VAL A 111 10.15 9.74 22.40
C VAL A 111 10.98 10.47 23.47
N SER A 112 12.13 9.91 23.85
CA SER A 112 13.07 10.55 24.76
C SER A 112 13.66 11.84 24.17
N LYS A 113 14.25 12.68 25.01
CA LYS A 113 14.87 13.94 24.58
C LYS A 113 16.07 13.66 23.67
N GLU A 114 16.81 12.60 23.94
CA GLU A 114 17.99 12.14 23.22
C GLU A 114 17.60 11.65 21.82
N GLU A 115 16.60 10.76 21.74
CA GLU A 115 16.03 10.30 20.46
C GLU A 115 15.50 11.49 19.66
N PHE A 116 14.79 12.41 20.29
CA PHE A 116 14.23 13.54 19.58
C PHE A 116 15.31 14.50 19.04
N SER A 117 16.33 14.80 19.84
CA SER A 117 17.48 15.63 19.43
C SER A 117 18.25 14.97 18.30
N CYS A 118 18.40 13.65 18.37
CA CYS A 118 19.05 12.88 17.33
C CYS A 118 18.29 12.95 15.99
N PHE A 119 16.97 12.91 16.02
CA PHE A 119 16.13 12.98 14.84
C PHE A 119 16.26 14.34 14.17
N GLN A 120 16.26 15.40 14.99
CA GLN A 120 16.48 16.76 14.51
C GLN A 120 17.86 16.93 13.87
N ARG A 121 18.93 16.39 14.46
CA ARG A 121 20.27 16.39 13.84
C ARG A 121 20.27 15.66 12.49
N GLN A 122 19.65 14.50 12.41
CA GLN A 122 19.52 13.76 11.14
C GLN A 122 18.72 14.52 10.06
N LYS A 123 17.82 15.42 10.47
CA LYS A 123 17.09 16.32 9.58
C LYS A 123 17.84 17.61 9.25
N GLY A 124 19.07 17.78 9.76
CA GLY A 124 19.90 18.95 9.50
C GLY A 124 19.62 20.14 10.41
N PHE A 125 18.96 19.95 11.55
CA PHE A 125 18.77 21.03 12.52
C PHE A 125 20.12 21.36 13.18
N ALA A 126 20.56 22.61 13.07
CA ALA A 126 21.79 23.09 13.69
C ALA A 126 21.71 23.10 15.23
N THR A 127 20.53 23.41 15.77
CA THR A 127 20.26 23.46 17.22
C THR A 127 19.00 22.67 17.54
N ALA A 128 19.02 21.94 18.66
CA ALA A 128 17.85 21.18 19.09
C ALA A 128 16.70 22.12 19.49
N VAL A 129 15.54 21.94 18.88
CA VAL A 129 14.30 22.64 19.22
C VAL A 129 13.55 21.80 20.26
N SER A 130 12.93 22.44 21.26
CA SER A 130 12.13 21.71 22.25
C SER A 130 10.99 20.94 21.59
N GLN A 131 10.65 19.76 22.13
CA GLN A 131 9.56 18.91 21.63
C GLN A 131 8.26 19.69 21.44
N ASN A 132 7.86 20.46 22.45
CA ASN A 132 6.64 21.28 22.40
C ASN A 132 6.66 22.30 21.25
N SER A 133 7.78 22.99 21.03
CA SER A 133 7.88 24.00 19.96
C SER A 133 7.86 23.35 18.59
N PHE A 134 8.56 22.22 18.42
CA PHE A 134 8.55 21.46 17.18
C PHE A 134 7.15 20.95 16.84
N TYR A 135 6.43 20.32 17.79
CA TYR A 135 5.08 19.81 17.55
C TYR A 135 4.08 20.93 17.30
N ARG A 136 4.20 22.07 18.00
CA ARG A 136 3.38 23.26 17.73
C ARG A 136 3.59 23.77 16.30
N GLU A 137 4.83 23.76 15.82
CA GLU A 137 5.14 24.19 14.46
C GLU A 137 4.62 23.20 13.40
N LEU A 138 4.74 21.90 13.66
CA LEU A 138 4.11 20.88 12.79
C LEU A 138 2.59 21.05 12.74
N ALA A 139 1.94 21.36 13.87
CA ALA A 139 0.51 21.62 13.93
C ALA A 139 0.14 22.83 13.06
N LYS A 140 0.85 23.95 13.23
CA LYS A 140 0.66 25.17 12.43
C LYS A 140 0.77 24.92 10.92
N ARG A 141 1.68 24.03 10.51
CA ARG A 141 1.92 23.69 9.11
C ARG A 141 1.05 22.54 8.58
N GLY A 142 0.15 21.98 9.40
CA GLY A 142 -0.65 20.81 9.00
C GLY A 142 0.18 19.54 8.75
N MET A 143 1.36 19.43 9.37
CA MET A 143 2.33 18.36 9.15
C MET A 143 2.31 17.27 10.23
N LEU A 144 1.42 17.35 11.23
CA LEU A 144 1.32 16.35 12.31
C LEU A 144 1.07 14.91 11.82
N HIS A 145 0.43 14.76 10.65
CA HIS A 145 0.13 13.47 10.05
C HIS A 145 0.94 13.19 8.78
N ASP A 146 1.95 14.00 8.47
CA ASP A 146 2.83 13.78 7.33
C ASP A 146 3.78 12.61 7.62
N VAL A 147 3.34 11.40 7.29
CA VAL A 147 4.10 10.16 7.54
C VAL A 147 5.45 10.25 6.87
N SER A 148 5.55 10.78 5.64
CA SER A 148 6.81 10.86 4.91
C SER A 148 7.85 11.71 5.66
N TYR A 149 7.43 12.88 6.14
CA TYR A 149 8.32 13.78 6.88
C TYR A 149 8.75 13.15 8.22
N LEU A 150 7.79 12.56 8.93
CA LEU A 150 7.96 12.05 10.29
C LEU A 150 8.44 10.59 10.35
N TYR A 151 8.54 9.90 9.22
CA TYR A 151 8.86 8.48 9.11
C TYR A 151 10.10 8.06 9.91
N PRO A 152 11.24 8.80 9.92
CA PRO A 152 12.39 8.44 10.75
C PRO A 152 12.04 8.40 12.24
N LEU A 153 11.23 9.35 12.71
CA LEU A 153 10.81 9.45 14.10
C LEU A 153 9.79 8.36 14.49
N ILE A 154 8.81 8.06 13.62
CA ILE A 154 7.89 6.91 13.79
C ILE A 154 8.69 5.62 13.92
N ARG A 155 9.67 5.44 13.03
CA ARG A 155 10.48 4.23 12.99
C ARG A 155 11.30 4.01 14.25
N TRP A 156 11.83 5.07 14.84
CA TRP A 156 12.66 4.99 16.05
C TRP A 156 11.83 4.59 17.23
N ALA A 157 10.74 5.30 17.47
CA ALA A 157 9.97 5.08 18.66
C ALA A 157 9.14 3.78 18.59
N TYR A 158 8.89 3.20 17.40
CA TYR A 158 8.47 1.79 17.27
C TYR A 158 9.57 0.81 17.73
N VAL A 159 10.82 0.98 17.29
CA VAL A 159 11.92 0.02 17.54
C VAL A 159 12.42 0.05 18.98
N HIS A 160 12.47 1.24 19.60
CA HIS A 160 13.04 1.40 20.95
C HIS A 160 12.03 1.19 22.06
N ASN A 161 10.78 1.58 21.84
CA ASN A 161 9.77 1.55 22.89
C ASN A 161 8.81 0.37 22.76
N GLY A 162 9.06 -0.54 21.80
CA GLY A 162 8.17 -1.66 21.49
C GLY A 162 6.73 -1.22 21.29
N VAL A 163 6.53 0.05 20.89
CA VAL A 163 5.21 0.62 20.68
C VAL A 163 4.75 -0.03 19.41
N ASP A 164 4.11 -1.18 19.58
CA ASP A 164 3.57 -1.89 18.47
C ASP A 164 2.69 -0.87 17.74
N MET A 165 2.78 -0.87 16.41
CA MET A 165 1.67 -0.34 15.61
C MET A 165 0.53 -1.34 15.70
N GLU A 166 0.23 -1.71 16.95
CA GLU A 166 -0.52 -2.85 17.38
C GLU A 166 -1.87 -2.74 16.71
N LEU A 167 -2.48 -3.91 16.57
CA LEU A 167 -3.78 -4.16 15.99
C LEU A 167 -4.83 -3.33 16.74
N SER A 168 -4.87 -2.03 16.44
CA SER A 168 -5.60 -1.12 17.29
C SER A 168 -7.04 -1.31 16.88
N ARG A 169 -7.83 -1.86 17.81
CA ARG A 169 -9.27 -2.01 17.65
C ARG A 169 -9.90 -0.69 17.20
N GLU A 170 -9.36 0.44 17.65
CA GLU A 170 -9.75 1.77 17.20
C GLU A 170 -9.50 2.01 15.70
N ARG A 171 -8.31 1.71 15.15
CA ARG A 171 -8.05 1.84 13.70
C ARG A 171 -8.99 0.96 12.89
N VAL A 172 -9.21 -0.27 13.34
CA VAL A 172 -10.16 -1.19 12.70
C VAL A 172 -11.56 -0.57 12.71
N GLN A 173 -12.05 -0.14 13.87
CA GLN A 173 -13.37 0.47 14.02
C GLN A 173 -13.52 1.75 13.18
N LYS A 174 -12.52 2.64 13.20
CA LYS A 174 -12.52 3.86 12.39
C LYS A 174 -12.47 3.57 10.90
N ALA A 175 -11.75 2.53 10.48
CA ALA A 175 -11.76 2.08 9.08
C ALA A 175 -13.13 1.50 8.69
N GLU A 176 -13.75 0.68 9.55
CA GLU A 176 -15.10 0.16 9.34
C GLU A 176 -16.11 1.30 9.13
N GLN A 177 -16.09 2.29 10.01
CA GLN A 177 -16.95 3.48 9.93
C GLN A 177 -16.64 4.33 8.68
N SER A 178 -15.37 4.62 8.42
CA SER A 178 -14.96 5.54 7.36
C SER A 178 -15.18 4.98 5.96
N PHE A 179 -15.08 3.66 5.78
CA PHE A 179 -15.19 3.00 4.47
C PHE A 179 -16.42 2.11 4.34
N GLY A 180 -17.28 2.04 5.37
CA GLY A 180 -18.49 1.21 5.35
C GLY A 180 -18.19 -0.26 5.12
N ILE A 181 -17.12 -0.77 5.73
CA ILE A 181 -16.72 -2.18 5.65
C ILE A 181 -16.88 -2.84 7.02
N LYS A 182 -17.14 -4.16 7.04
CA LYS A 182 -17.13 -4.95 8.27
C LYS A 182 -15.80 -5.73 8.36
N LYS A 183 -15.17 -5.70 9.52
CA LYS A 183 -13.93 -6.43 9.79
C LYS A 183 -14.10 -7.92 9.56
N GLY A 184 -13.07 -8.56 9.02
CA GLY A 184 -13.07 -9.96 8.63
C GLY A 184 -13.94 -10.29 7.40
N LYS A 185 -14.61 -9.31 6.78
CA LYS A 185 -15.35 -9.53 5.54
C LYS A 185 -14.42 -9.37 4.32
N VAL A 186 -14.37 -10.45 3.55
CA VAL A 186 -13.69 -10.55 2.26
C VAL A 186 -14.72 -10.50 1.13
N GLY A 187 -14.25 -10.37 -0.11
CA GLY A 187 -15.10 -10.48 -1.30
C GLY A 187 -15.63 -11.90 -1.55
N ASP A 188 -16.55 -12.01 -2.49
CA ASP A 188 -16.97 -13.28 -3.08
C ASP A 188 -16.22 -13.55 -4.39
N ARG A 189 -16.54 -14.68 -5.04
CA ARG A 189 -15.90 -15.08 -6.30
C ARG A 189 -16.15 -14.08 -7.43
N ASP A 190 -17.34 -13.49 -7.49
CA ASP A 190 -17.72 -12.54 -8.53
C ASP A 190 -16.97 -11.21 -8.37
N GLN A 191 -16.90 -10.72 -7.12
CA GLN A 191 -16.06 -9.59 -6.75
C GLN A 191 -14.60 -9.82 -7.13
N PHE A 192 -14.07 -11.01 -6.84
CA PHE A 192 -12.68 -11.31 -7.19
C PHE A 192 -12.47 -11.35 -8.70
N ALA A 193 -13.40 -11.90 -9.48
CA ALA A 193 -13.30 -11.93 -10.94
C ALA A 193 -13.23 -10.51 -11.54
N ARG A 194 -14.10 -9.59 -11.06
CA ARG A 194 -14.06 -8.17 -11.43
C ARG A 194 -12.74 -7.51 -11.03
N PHE A 195 -12.28 -7.78 -9.81
CA PHE A 195 -11.03 -7.24 -9.27
C PHE A 195 -9.81 -7.64 -10.11
N ILE A 196 -9.66 -8.92 -10.46
CA ILE A 196 -8.53 -9.39 -11.28
C ILE A 196 -8.53 -8.67 -12.64
N ALA A 197 -9.69 -8.61 -13.30
CA ALA A 197 -9.79 -8.00 -14.62
C ALA A 197 -9.48 -6.50 -14.59
N LEU A 198 -9.92 -5.79 -13.55
CA LEU A 198 -9.71 -4.35 -13.41
C LEU A 198 -8.23 -3.97 -13.16
N PHE A 199 -7.53 -4.76 -12.34
CA PHE A 199 -6.15 -4.48 -11.91
C PHE A 199 -5.09 -5.34 -12.59
N GLU A 200 -5.42 -5.94 -13.74
CA GLU A 200 -4.54 -6.82 -14.51
C GLU A 200 -3.14 -6.20 -14.73
N ASN A 201 -3.09 -4.95 -15.17
CA ASN A 201 -1.84 -4.27 -15.50
C ASN A 201 -0.96 -4.06 -14.26
N GLU A 202 -1.55 -3.74 -13.10
CA GLU A 202 -0.83 -3.64 -11.83
C GLU A 202 -0.22 -4.98 -11.43
N TYR A 203 -0.97 -6.07 -11.56
CA TYR A 203 -0.46 -7.41 -11.27
C TYR A 203 0.64 -7.83 -12.24
N GLU A 204 0.48 -7.56 -13.54
CA GLU A 204 1.51 -7.88 -14.53
C GLU A 204 2.82 -7.13 -14.27
N SER A 205 2.73 -5.83 -14.02
CA SER A 205 3.87 -4.97 -13.73
C SER A 205 4.63 -5.49 -12.51
N VAL A 206 3.96 -5.76 -11.39
CA VAL A 206 4.61 -6.24 -10.17
C VAL A 206 5.11 -7.68 -10.33
N ALA A 207 4.36 -8.55 -11.03
CA ALA A 207 4.78 -9.93 -11.29
C ALA A 207 6.05 -10.00 -12.13
N HIS A 208 6.20 -9.13 -13.13
CA HIS A 208 7.41 -9.04 -13.95
C HIS A 208 8.65 -8.75 -13.09
N SER A 209 8.59 -7.69 -12.28
CA SER A 209 9.71 -7.31 -11.40
C SER A 209 9.98 -8.36 -10.32
N LEU A 210 8.93 -8.97 -9.74
CA LEU A 210 9.09 -10.03 -8.75
C LEU A 210 9.73 -11.29 -9.35
N ALA A 211 9.36 -11.66 -10.58
CA ALA A 211 9.91 -12.79 -11.28
C ALA A 211 11.42 -12.66 -11.51
N GLN A 212 11.86 -11.49 -11.96
CA GLN A 212 13.29 -11.17 -12.09
C GLN A 212 14.00 -11.26 -10.73
N SER A 213 13.40 -10.70 -9.69
CA SER A 213 13.98 -10.68 -8.33
C SER A 213 14.14 -12.07 -7.70
N LEU A 214 13.26 -13.01 -8.05
CA LEU A 214 13.21 -14.36 -7.48
C LEU A 214 13.79 -15.43 -8.42
N ASN A 215 14.21 -15.04 -9.63
CA ASN A 215 14.59 -15.94 -10.70
C ASN A 215 13.53 -17.04 -10.97
N ILE A 216 12.29 -16.63 -11.19
CA ILE A 216 11.16 -17.53 -11.54
C ILE A 216 10.43 -17.01 -12.77
N PHE A 217 9.61 -17.86 -13.40
CA PHE A 217 8.73 -17.43 -14.50
C PHE A 217 7.72 -16.36 -14.06
N GLN A 218 7.51 -15.34 -14.90
CA GLN A 218 6.55 -14.25 -14.66
C GLN A 218 5.14 -14.76 -14.34
N ILE A 219 4.65 -15.76 -15.08
CA ILE A 219 3.33 -16.34 -14.83
C ILE A 219 3.22 -16.99 -13.44
N LYS A 220 4.32 -17.54 -12.91
CA LYS A 220 4.38 -18.11 -11.56
C LYS A 220 4.30 -17.01 -10.50
N ALA A 221 5.00 -15.89 -10.71
CA ALA A 221 4.89 -14.71 -9.85
C ALA A 221 3.46 -14.11 -9.89
N TYR A 222 2.85 -14.05 -11.07
CA TYR A 222 1.47 -13.58 -11.23
C TYR A 222 0.47 -14.45 -10.46
N LYS A 223 0.55 -15.78 -10.62
CA LYS A 223 -0.27 -16.74 -9.86
C LYS A 223 -0.06 -16.61 -8.35
N LEU A 224 1.18 -16.47 -7.90
CA LEU A 224 1.49 -16.26 -6.48
C LEU A 224 0.77 -15.04 -5.91
N LEU A 225 0.86 -13.89 -6.58
CA LEU A 225 0.23 -12.65 -6.14
C LEU A 225 -1.31 -12.76 -6.11
N LEU A 226 -1.89 -13.42 -7.11
CA LEU A 226 -3.34 -13.66 -7.17
C LEU A 226 -3.83 -14.62 -6.09
N VAL A 227 -3.13 -15.74 -5.87
CA VAL A 227 -3.53 -16.71 -4.84
C VAL A 227 -3.47 -16.08 -3.46
N ILE A 228 -2.44 -15.29 -3.15
CA ILE A 228 -2.36 -14.59 -1.86
C ILE A 228 -3.55 -13.62 -1.72
N THR A 229 -3.84 -12.82 -2.73
CA THR A 229 -4.97 -11.88 -2.70
C THR A 229 -6.32 -12.60 -2.57
N TYR A 230 -6.47 -13.74 -3.25
CA TYR A 230 -7.66 -14.59 -3.13
C TYR A 230 -7.85 -15.11 -1.71
N LEU A 231 -6.79 -15.60 -1.07
CA LEU A 231 -6.86 -16.13 0.29
C LEU A 231 -7.07 -15.03 1.34
N GLU A 232 -6.56 -13.82 1.10
CA GLU A 232 -6.56 -12.74 2.08
C GLU A 232 -7.79 -11.82 2.00
N SER A 233 -8.20 -11.42 0.80
CA SER A 233 -9.27 -10.41 0.63
C SER A 233 -10.36 -10.78 -0.36
N ARG A 234 -10.13 -11.79 -1.21
CA ARG A 234 -11.02 -12.14 -2.34
C ARG A 234 -11.44 -10.90 -3.16
N GLY A 235 -10.50 -9.97 -3.36
CA GLY A 235 -10.72 -8.78 -4.19
C GLY A 235 -11.54 -7.67 -3.54
N ASN A 236 -11.81 -7.74 -2.24
CA ASN A 236 -12.29 -6.59 -1.50
C ASN A 236 -11.10 -5.63 -1.25
N ILE A 237 -11.04 -4.54 -2.02
CA ILE A 237 -9.98 -3.51 -1.91
C ILE A 237 -9.88 -2.97 -0.48
N PHE A 238 -11.02 -2.75 0.17
CA PHE A 238 -11.11 -2.14 1.50
C PHE A 238 -11.19 -3.18 2.62
N ALA A 239 -10.77 -4.42 2.37
CA ALA A 239 -10.76 -5.47 3.38
C ALA A 239 -9.96 -5.04 4.62
N VAL A 240 -10.53 -5.30 5.81
CA VAL A 240 -9.91 -5.04 7.10
C VAL A 240 -10.02 -6.31 7.93
N SER A 241 -8.92 -6.82 8.46
CA SER A 241 -8.96 -7.97 9.37
C SER A 241 -9.39 -7.56 10.78
N THR A 242 -9.82 -8.54 11.57
CA THR A 242 -10.02 -8.37 13.03
C THR A 242 -8.73 -8.01 13.76
N THR A 243 -7.60 -8.29 13.12
CA THR A 243 -6.24 -8.11 13.61
C THR A 243 -5.54 -6.94 12.92
N GLY A 244 -6.23 -5.91 12.40
CA GLY A 244 -5.54 -4.70 11.91
C GLY A 244 -4.60 -4.91 10.70
N ALA A 245 -4.90 -5.89 9.85
CA ALA A 245 -4.38 -6.01 8.50
C ALA A 245 -5.36 -5.34 7.52
N PHE A 246 -4.85 -4.69 6.49
CA PHE A 246 -5.64 -3.84 5.61
C PHE A 246 -5.34 -4.12 4.15
N GLY A 247 -6.31 -3.82 3.29
CA GLY A 247 -6.12 -3.82 1.84
C GLY A 247 -6.22 -5.20 1.20
N PRO A 248 -5.99 -5.28 -0.12
CA PRO A 248 -6.17 -6.51 -0.89
C PRO A 248 -5.19 -7.62 -0.49
N THR A 249 -4.00 -7.27 -0.01
CA THR A 249 -2.98 -8.25 0.42
C THR A 249 -2.84 -8.34 1.95
N GLN A 250 -3.81 -7.83 2.71
CA GLN A 250 -3.90 -7.90 4.18
C GLN A 250 -2.55 -7.73 4.88
N LEU A 251 -1.86 -6.62 4.60
CA LEU A 251 -0.64 -6.26 5.32
C LEU A 251 -1.00 -5.39 6.53
N THR A 252 -0.22 -5.50 7.62
CA THR A 252 -0.40 -4.61 8.77
C THR A 252 0.08 -3.20 8.45
N LEU A 253 -0.40 -2.19 9.19
CA LEU A 253 0.11 -0.82 9.04
C LEU A 253 1.62 -0.75 9.28
N HIS A 254 2.16 -1.64 10.13
CA HIS A 254 3.58 -1.80 10.26
C HIS A 254 4.27 -2.03 8.91
N TYR A 255 3.75 -2.90 8.05
CA TYR A 255 4.32 -3.11 6.73
C TYR A 255 4.15 -1.91 5.80
N TYR A 256 2.96 -1.32 5.75
CA TYR A 256 2.71 -0.14 4.90
C TYR A 256 3.59 1.05 5.30
N MET A 257 3.83 1.23 6.60
CA MET A 257 4.52 2.39 7.17
C MET A 257 5.99 2.18 7.54
N MET A 258 6.58 0.97 7.45
CA MET A 258 7.97 0.74 7.92
C MET A 258 8.90 0.11 6.87
N TYR A 259 8.32 -0.42 5.80
CA TYR A 259 9.04 -1.13 4.75
C TYR A 259 9.04 -0.33 3.45
N GLY A 260 9.93 0.67 3.36
CA GLY A 260 10.01 1.60 2.23
C GLY A 260 9.25 2.91 2.52
N GLU A 261 8.93 3.68 1.48
CA GLU A 261 8.06 4.86 1.63
C GLU A 261 6.69 4.45 2.19
N PRO A 262 5.98 5.27 2.97
CA PRO A 262 4.63 4.96 3.42
C PRO A 262 3.64 4.92 2.26
N ASN A 263 2.82 3.85 2.17
CA ASN A 263 1.86 3.70 1.07
C ASN A 263 0.42 3.53 1.56
N ASN A 264 -0.53 3.98 0.73
CA ASN A 264 -1.96 3.77 0.93
C ASN A 264 -2.28 2.25 0.93
N PRO A 265 -2.85 1.70 2.02
CA PRO A 265 -3.17 0.28 2.11
C PRO A 265 -4.22 -0.18 1.10
N PHE A 266 -5.05 0.72 0.59
CA PHE A 266 -6.11 0.42 -0.37
C PHE A 266 -5.68 0.62 -1.83
N SER A 267 -4.45 1.10 -2.07
CA SER A 267 -3.89 1.11 -3.42
C SER A 267 -3.41 -0.29 -3.80
N VAL A 268 -4.04 -0.92 -4.81
CA VAL A 268 -3.72 -2.29 -5.22
C VAL A 268 -2.26 -2.45 -5.62
N LYS A 269 -1.74 -1.56 -6.48
CA LYS A 269 -0.33 -1.61 -6.91
C LYS A 269 0.63 -1.47 -5.72
N ALA A 270 0.38 -0.50 -4.84
CA ALA A 270 1.22 -0.30 -3.66
C ALA A 270 1.21 -1.51 -2.72
N SER A 271 0.04 -2.10 -2.49
CA SER A 271 -0.12 -3.32 -1.68
C SER A 271 0.68 -4.48 -2.27
N LEU A 272 0.62 -4.67 -3.59
CA LEU A 272 1.38 -5.69 -4.29
C LEU A 272 2.89 -5.44 -4.23
N ILE A 273 3.34 -4.19 -4.37
CA ILE A 273 4.74 -3.78 -4.22
C ILE A 273 5.26 -4.14 -2.83
N LYS A 274 4.49 -3.84 -1.77
CA LYS A 274 4.85 -4.16 -0.39
C LYS A 274 4.94 -5.67 -0.17
N LEU A 275 3.98 -6.42 -0.72
CA LEU A 275 3.98 -7.88 -0.68
C LEU A 275 5.22 -8.44 -1.39
N ALA A 276 5.44 -8.06 -2.65
CA ALA A 276 6.57 -8.49 -3.46
C ALA A 276 7.91 -8.23 -2.76
N ASN A 277 8.11 -7.05 -2.20
CA ASN A 277 9.31 -6.70 -1.43
C ASN A 277 9.56 -7.62 -0.24
N LYS A 278 8.51 -8.11 0.44
CA LYS A 278 8.64 -9.10 1.52
C LYS A 278 9.14 -10.45 0.99
N PHE A 279 8.65 -10.89 -0.16
CA PHE A 279 9.12 -12.12 -0.83
C PHE A 279 10.57 -12.01 -1.31
N VAL A 280 10.94 -10.89 -1.92
CA VAL A 280 12.33 -10.63 -2.32
C VAL A 280 13.27 -10.66 -1.12
N HIS A 281 12.88 -10.02 -0.02
CA HIS A 281 13.66 -10.06 1.21
C HIS A 281 13.92 -11.49 1.70
N TYR A 282 12.87 -12.32 1.77
CA TYR A 282 13.01 -13.70 2.19
C TYR A 282 13.86 -14.55 1.24
N HIS A 283 13.72 -14.34 -0.07
CA HIS A 283 14.54 -15.03 -1.06
C HIS A 283 16.04 -14.72 -0.88
N ARG A 284 16.38 -13.44 -0.66
CA ARG A 284 17.77 -13.00 -0.43
C ARG A 284 18.41 -13.61 0.81
N ILE A 285 17.62 -13.91 1.85
CA ILE A 285 18.13 -14.62 3.05
C ILE A 285 18.05 -16.15 2.90
N GLY A 286 18.05 -16.65 1.67
CA GLY A 286 18.15 -18.08 1.34
C GLY A 286 16.85 -18.87 1.57
N LYS A 287 15.69 -18.22 1.61
CA LYS A 287 14.42 -18.90 1.88
C LYS A 287 13.70 -19.28 0.60
N SER A 288 13.17 -20.49 0.59
CA SER A 288 12.35 -20.97 -0.52
C SER A 288 11.04 -20.18 -0.60
N LEU A 289 10.43 -20.13 -1.78
CA LEU A 289 9.14 -19.45 -1.97
C LEU A 289 8.06 -19.98 -1.01
N ASN A 290 8.09 -21.28 -0.75
CA ASN A 290 7.19 -21.95 0.19
C ASN A 290 7.39 -21.46 1.63
N ALA A 291 8.64 -21.36 2.09
CA ALA A 291 8.94 -20.80 3.41
C ALA A 291 8.54 -19.32 3.49
N SER A 292 8.70 -18.56 2.40
CA SER A 292 8.28 -17.16 2.31
C SER A 292 6.77 -16.97 2.47
N VAL A 293 5.94 -17.88 1.92
CA VAL A 293 4.48 -17.83 2.11
C VAL A 293 4.09 -18.10 3.56
N ILE A 294 4.72 -19.08 4.21
CA ILE A 294 4.43 -19.38 5.62
C ILE A 294 4.88 -18.23 6.51
N ALA A 295 6.04 -17.64 6.25
CA ALA A 295 6.54 -16.48 6.99
C ALA A 295 5.71 -15.22 6.71
N TYR A 296 5.16 -15.09 5.50
CA TYR A 296 4.21 -14.04 5.19
C TYR A 296 3.01 -14.08 6.16
N LYS A 297 2.44 -15.27 6.40
CA LYS A 297 1.25 -15.46 7.23
C LYS A 297 1.53 -15.50 8.73
N SER A 298 2.48 -16.34 9.13
CA SER A 298 2.73 -16.68 10.54
C SER A 298 3.84 -15.86 11.19
N GLY A 299 4.63 -15.12 10.39
CA GLY A 299 5.90 -14.51 10.85
C GLY A 299 7.03 -15.52 11.09
N SER A 300 6.75 -16.83 11.02
CA SER A 300 7.73 -17.90 11.23
C SER A 300 8.18 -18.53 9.91
N LEU A 301 9.48 -18.74 9.78
CA LEU A 301 10.12 -19.39 8.62
C LEU A 301 10.15 -20.92 8.71
N SER A 302 9.84 -21.48 9.88
CA SER A 302 9.90 -22.92 10.16
C SER A 302 8.54 -23.56 10.45
N LYS A 303 7.48 -22.75 10.59
CA LYS A 303 6.13 -23.28 10.82
C LYS A 303 5.69 -24.14 9.62
N CYS A 304 4.86 -25.15 9.86
CA CYS A 304 4.24 -25.99 8.81
C CYS A 304 5.20 -26.77 7.88
N GLN A 305 6.51 -26.84 8.18
CA GLN A 305 7.50 -27.55 7.35
C GLN A 305 7.22 -29.06 7.22
N ASN A 306 6.55 -29.66 8.22
CA ASN A 306 6.20 -31.09 8.22
C ASN A 306 4.80 -31.39 7.64
N GLY A 307 4.10 -30.40 7.06
CA GLY A 307 2.95 -30.61 6.18
C GLY A 307 1.65 -31.19 6.75
N LEU A 308 1.58 -31.57 8.04
CA LEU A 308 0.48 -32.40 8.56
C LEU A 308 -0.46 -31.72 9.56
N ASN A 309 -0.17 -30.50 10.03
CA ASN A 309 -1.04 -29.86 11.02
C ASN A 309 -2.21 -29.12 10.35
N HIS A 310 -3.30 -29.83 10.07
CA HIS A 310 -4.53 -29.24 9.53
C HIS A 310 -5.32 -28.41 10.56
N ASN A 311 -4.99 -28.50 11.84
CA ASN A 311 -5.68 -27.77 12.91
C ASN A 311 -5.12 -26.35 13.11
N ASP A 312 -3.89 -26.08 12.67
CA ASP A 312 -3.30 -24.75 12.69
C ASP A 312 -3.76 -23.88 11.50
N VAL A 313 -4.21 -22.65 11.79
CA VAL A 313 -4.75 -21.70 10.80
C VAL A 313 -3.72 -21.35 9.72
N ASP A 314 -2.46 -21.16 10.11
CA ASP A 314 -1.39 -20.76 9.18
C ASP A 314 -1.01 -21.93 8.26
N CYS A 315 -1.07 -23.16 8.79
CA CYS A 315 -0.82 -24.37 8.00
C CYS A 315 -1.96 -24.67 7.03
N ARG A 316 -3.23 -24.42 7.42
CA ARG A 316 -4.35 -24.47 6.46
C ARG A 316 -4.19 -23.46 5.34
N TYR A 317 -3.85 -22.21 5.67
CA TYR A 317 -3.57 -21.17 4.68
C TYR A 317 -2.48 -21.59 3.68
N TYR A 318 -1.37 -22.14 4.19
CA TYR A 318 -0.29 -22.63 3.36
C TYR A 318 -0.68 -23.82 2.48
N ASN A 319 -1.46 -24.75 3.01
CA ASN A 319 -1.95 -25.91 2.26
C ASN A 319 -2.91 -25.48 1.14
N ASP A 320 -3.80 -24.52 1.41
CA ASP A 320 -4.66 -23.92 0.39
C ASP A 320 -3.86 -23.24 -0.70
N TYR A 321 -2.86 -22.44 -0.33
CA TYR A 321 -1.92 -21.84 -1.29
C TYR A 321 -1.25 -22.91 -2.17
N LYS A 322 -0.70 -23.96 -1.56
CA LYS A 322 -0.03 -25.05 -2.28
C LYS A 322 -0.98 -25.75 -3.25
N ARG A 323 -2.20 -26.04 -2.80
CA ARG A 323 -3.25 -26.64 -3.64
C ARG A 323 -3.52 -25.77 -4.86
N TYR A 324 -3.81 -24.49 -4.69
CA TYR A 324 -4.10 -23.58 -5.80
C TYR A 324 -2.93 -23.43 -6.77
N MET A 325 -1.70 -23.30 -6.26
CA MET A 325 -0.52 -23.21 -7.12
C MET A 325 -0.28 -24.50 -7.92
N ARG A 326 -0.59 -25.66 -7.35
CA ARG A 326 -0.49 -26.96 -8.03
C ARG A 326 -1.56 -27.11 -9.11
N GLU A 327 -2.82 -26.83 -8.79
CA GLU A 327 -3.95 -26.89 -9.73
C GLU A 327 -3.73 -25.97 -10.93
N MET A 328 -3.19 -24.77 -10.70
CA MET A 328 -2.92 -23.80 -11.75
C MET A 328 -1.54 -23.95 -12.39
N SER A 329 -0.76 -24.99 -12.08
CA SER A 329 0.64 -25.12 -12.53
C SER A 329 0.79 -24.97 -14.06
N ALA A 330 -0.05 -25.67 -14.84
CA ALA A 330 -0.03 -25.65 -16.30
C ALA A 330 -0.79 -24.47 -16.95
N MET A 331 -1.57 -23.69 -16.18
CA MET A 331 -2.40 -22.61 -16.75
C MET A 331 -1.55 -21.41 -17.17
N MET A 332 -1.55 -21.05 -18.45
CA MET A 332 -0.76 -19.91 -18.94
C MET A 332 -1.62 -18.67 -19.24
N SER A 333 -2.92 -18.86 -19.48
CA SER A 333 -3.86 -17.78 -19.75
C SER A 333 -4.41 -17.17 -18.47
N LYS A 334 -4.54 -15.84 -18.46
CA LYS A 334 -5.17 -15.11 -17.34
C LYS A 334 -6.66 -15.43 -17.22
N ASP A 335 -7.34 -15.64 -18.34
CA ASP A 335 -8.74 -16.06 -18.37
C ASP A 335 -8.93 -17.40 -17.65
N ASP A 336 -8.07 -18.38 -17.93
CA ASP A 336 -8.16 -19.70 -17.31
C ASP A 336 -7.86 -19.64 -15.81
N ILE A 337 -6.86 -18.83 -15.42
CA ILE A 337 -6.56 -18.56 -14.01
C ILE A 337 -7.76 -17.91 -13.31
N SER A 338 -8.39 -16.91 -13.92
CA SER A 338 -9.58 -16.26 -13.35
C SER A 338 -10.74 -17.24 -13.22
N ARG A 339 -11.04 -18.01 -14.27
CA ARG A 339 -12.12 -19.00 -14.26
C ARG A 339 -11.87 -20.11 -13.24
N HIS A 340 -10.62 -20.54 -13.05
CA HIS A 340 -10.27 -21.52 -12.01
C HIS A 340 -10.57 -20.98 -10.61
N LEU A 341 -10.17 -19.74 -10.32
CA LEU A 341 -10.33 -19.14 -8.99
C LEU A 341 -11.77 -18.71 -8.70
N THR A 342 -12.56 -18.36 -9.73
CA THR A 342 -13.84 -17.65 -9.55
C THR A 342 -15.04 -18.25 -10.28
N GLY A 343 -14.81 -19.11 -11.27
CA GLY A 343 -15.82 -19.56 -12.23
C GLY A 343 -16.16 -18.54 -13.32
N LYS A 344 -15.55 -17.34 -13.31
CA LYS A 344 -15.84 -16.25 -14.26
C LYS A 344 -14.55 -15.57 -14.76
N SER A 345 -14.69 -14.80 -15.83
CA SER A 345 -13.64 -13.90 -16.33
C SER A 345 -14.27 -12.65 -16.92
N TYR A 346 -13.69 -11.48 -16.61
CA TYR A 346 -14.15 -10.17 -17.07
C TYR A 346 -13.08 -9.41 -17.88
N PHE A 347 -12.00 -10.07 -18.31
CA PHE A 347 -10.95 -9.40 -19.08
C PHE A 347 -11.52 -8.78 -20.35
N SER A 348 -11.22 -7.50 -20.56
CA SER A 348 -11.66 -6.79 -21.76
C SER A 348 -10.73 -5.61 -22.07
N LYS A 349 -10.62 -5.26 -23.35
CA LYS A 349 -9.85 -4.07 -23.78
C LYS A 349 -10.44 -2.76 -23.21
N GLY A 350 -11.75 -2.73 -22.94
CA GLY A 350 -12.44 -1.57 -22.36
C GLY A 350 -11.93 -1.20 -20.97
N LEU A 351 -11.62 -2.19 -20.12
CA LEU A 351 -11.09 -1.95 -18.77
C LEU A 351 -9.72 -1.26 -18.80
N LYS A 352 -8.86 -1.62 -19.76
CA LYS A 352 -7.52 -1.03 -19.93
C LYS A 352 -7.56 0.43 -20.37
N ARG A 353 -8.68 0.89 -20.95
CA ARG A 353 -8.86 2.26 -21.48
C ARG A 353 -9.59 3.18 -20.51
N LEU A 354 -9.99 2.71 -19.34
CA LEU A 354 -10.62 3.57 -18.34
C LEU A 354 -9.66 4.69 -17.93
N ASN A 355 -10.12 5.94 -17.99
CA ASN A 355 -9.43 7.09 -17.41
C ASN A 355 -9.57 7.07 -15.88
N ARG A 356 -8.95 6.07 -15.26
CA ARG A 356 -8.87 5.89 -13.81
C ARG A 356 -7.52 6.37 -13.31
N ASN A 357 -7.49 6.83 -12.06
CA ASN A 357 -6.23 7.14 -11.42
C ASN A 357 -5.40 5.86 -11.29
N GLN A 358 -4.15 5.89 -11.77
CA GLN A 358 -3.24 4.76 -11.70
C GLN A 358 -2.08 5.11 -10.78
N ASN A 359 -1.74 4.20 -9.88
CA ASN A 359 -0.56 4.36 -9.07
C ASN A 359 0.69 4.19 -9.97
N THR A 360 1.47 5.26 -10.10
CA THR A 360 2.67 5.30 -10.95
C THR A 360 3.91 4.75 -10.26
N HIS A 361 3.84 4.33 -8.99
CA HIS A 361 4.98 3.75 -8.29
C HIS A 361 5.40 2.45 -8.97
N ASP A 362 6.67 2.36 -9.33
CA ASP A 362 7.29 1.11 -9.74
C ASP A 362 7.65 0.28 -8.51
N LEU A 363 7.93 -1.01 -8.72
CA LEU A 363 8.58 -1.84 -7.71
C LEU A 363 10.01 -1.31 -7.50
N LYS A 364 10.14 -0.23 -6.73
CA LYS A 364 11.41 0.11 -6.11
C LYS A 364 11.64 -0.94 -5.04
N TYR A 365 12.74 -1.67 -5.18
CA TYR A 365 13.17 -2.62 -4.16
C TYR A 365 13.11 -1.95 -2.79
N TYR A 366 12.61 -2.69 -1.81
CA TYR A 366 12.75 -2.33 -0.41
C TYR A 366 14.24 -2.11 -0.11
N GLU A 367 14.64 -0.84 -0.14
CA GLU A 367 15.98 -0.40 0.20
C GLU A 367 15.87 0.41 1.48
N PRO A 368 15.75 -0.26 2.65
CA PRO A 368 15.93 0.47 3.89
C PRO A 368 17.33 1.08 3.82
N TYR A 369 17.41 2.37 4.09
CA TYR A 369 18.71 2.96 4.28
C TYR A 369 19.30 2.42 5.58
N GLN A 370 20.52 1.93 5.52
CA GLN A 370 21.25 1.36 6.64
C GLN A 370 22.69 1.88 6.59
N TYR A 371 23.43 1.66 7.66
CA TYR A 371 24.86 1.98 7.70
C TYR A 371 25.64 0.71 7.37
N ALA A 372 26.49 0.80 6.35
CA ALA A 372 27.51 -0.21 6.09
C ALA A 372 28.63 -0.02 7.10
N VAL A 373 28.77 -0.97 8.01
CA VAL A 373 29.78 -0.96 9.07
C VAL A 373 31.04 -1.61 8.54
N LEU A 374 32.15 -0.89 8.64
CA LEU A 374 33.44 -1.46 8.27
C LEU A 374 33.99 -2.25 9.45
N LYS A 375 34.10 -3.56 9.27
CA LYS A 375 34.77 -4.47 10.19
C LYS A 375 36.16 -4.74 9.63
N GLY A 376 37.20 -4.48 10.42
CA GLY A 376 38.59 -4.64 10.00
C GLY A 376 39.10 -3.52 9.10
N ARG A 377 39.99 -3.86 8.14
CA ARG A 377 40.72 -2.88 7.31
C ARG A 377 40.07 -2.60 5.94
N THR A 378 39.06 -3.38 5.56
CA THR A 378 38.35 -3.24 4.28
C THR A 378 37.72 -1.86 4.14
N LEU A 379 37.97 -1.19 3.00
CA LEU A 379 37.45 0.15 2.67
C LEU A 379 37.74 1.24 3.71
N ARG A 380 38.76 1.07 4.57
CA ARG A 380 39.10 2.02 5.66
C ARG A 380 39.34 3.46 5.17
N HIS A 381 39.88 3.64 3.98
CA HIS A 381 40.13 4.96 3.37
C HIS A 381 38.83 5.74 3.07
N ARG A 382 37.67 5.06 3.03
CA ARG A 382 36.35 5.67 2.82
C ARG A 382 35.54 5.78 4.13
N ALA A 383 36.13 5.39 5.26
CA ALA A 383 35.45 5.32 6.53
C ALA A 383 35.09 6.71 7.07
N LYS A 384 33.82 6.88 7.43
CA LYS A 384 33.30 7.99 8.23
C LYS A 384 33.05 7.50 9.66
N LYS A 385 33.42 8.32 10.65
CA LYS A 385 33.05 8.07 12.05
C LYS A 385 31.56 8.35 12.22
N SER A 386 30.85 7.40 12.80
CA SER A 386 29.44 7.47 13.15
C SER A 386 29.26 7.08 14.61
N GLN A 387 28.23 7.56 15.29
CA GLN A 387 27.99 7.26 16.70
C GLN A 387 26.69 6.48 16.88
N TYR A 388 26.67 5.52 17.80
CA TYR A 388 25.41 4.89 18.18
C TYR A 388 24.60 5.81 19.10
N LEU A 389 23.27 5.75 19.01
CA LEU A 389 22.38 6.54 19.88
C LEU A 389 22.67 6.33 21.38
N ASN A 390 22.96 5.08 21.79
CA ASN A 390 23.23 4.70 23.18
C ASN A 390 24.56 3.93 23.34
N ALA A 391 25.54 4.13 22.45
CA ALA A 391 26.82 3.41 22.53
C ALA A 391 27.97 4.20 21.87
N GLY A 392 29.13 3.54 21.73
CA GLY A 392 30.37 4.16 21.24
C GLY A 392 30.38 4.55 19.75
N ILE A 393 31.55 4.97 19.27
CA ILE A 393 31.79 5.37 17.88
C ILE A 393 32.10 4.12 17.04
N PHE A 394 31.69 4.11 15.78
CA PHE A 394 32.01 3.07 14.81
C PHE A 394 32.40 3.65 13.44
N SER A 395 33.15 2.87 12.67
CA SER A 395 33.52 3.20 11.29
C SER A 395 32.46 2.70 10.32
N SER A 396 32.03 3.56 9.41
CA SER A 396 31.02 3.23 8.42
C SER A 396 31.26 3.91 7.08
N LEU A 397 30.62 3.45 6.02
CA LEU A 397 30.58 4.19 4.75
C LEU A 397 29.46 5.25 4.72
N GLY A 398 28.80 5.49 5.87
CA GLY A 398 27.62 6.32 5.98
C GLY A 398 26.32 5.59 5.68
N LYS A 399 25.24 6.36 5.61
CA LYS A 399 23.89 5.89 5.30
C LYS A 399 23.78 5.60 3.80
N MET A 400 23.39 4.39 3.44
CA MET A 400 23.28 3.92 2.06
C MET A 400 22.16 2.88 1.91
N LYS A 401 21.77 2.58 0.68
CA LYS A 401 20.69 1.64 0.40
C LYS A 401 21.13 0.22 0.75
N ARG A 402 20.23 -0.59 1.31
CA ARG A 402 20.57 -1.96 1.70
C ARG A 402 21.02 -2.84 0.52
N SER A 403 20.53 -2.59 -0.70
CA SER A 403 21.04 -3.20 -1.94
C SER A 403 22.52 -2.92 -2.17
N GLU A 404 22.94 -1.66 -2.07
CA GLU A 404 24.35 -1.26 -2.18
C GLU A 404 25.20 -1.96 -1.09
N ILE A 405 24.66 -2.11 0.13
CA ILE A 405 25.35 -2.87 1.17
C ILE A 405 25.44 -4.36 0.82
N TYR A 406 24.42 -4.95 0.17
CA TYR A 406 24.49 -6.33 -0.30
C TYR A 406 25.58 -6.50 -1.36
N GLU A 407 25.67 -5.60 -2.34
CA GLU A 407 26.74 -5.62 -3.36
C GLU A 407 28.12 -5.54 -2.70
N LEU A 408 28.28 -4.69 -1.67
CA LEU A 408 29.50 -4.64 -0.88
C LEU A 408 29.75 -5.93 -0.08
N GLN A 409 28.71 -6.57 0.44
CA GLN A 409 28.83 -7.85 1.14
C GLN A 409 29.18 -9.00 0.20
N ASP A 410 28.67 -8.98 -1.03
CA ASP A 410 28.97 -9.98 -2.06
C ASP A 410 30.42 -9.81 -2.55
N GLN A 411 30.88 -8.56 -2.71
CA GLN A 411 32.24 -8.27 -3.16
C GLN A 411 33.29 -8.47 -2.06
N PHE A 412 32.99 -8.08 -0.82
CA PHE A 412 33.99 -8.00 0.26
C PHE A 412 33.73 -8.96 1.43
N GLY A 413 32.61 -9.68 1.43
CA GLY A 413 32.21 -10.61 2.49
C GLY A 413 31.41 -9.95 3.63
N VAL A 414 30.38 -10.66 4.10
CA VAL A 414 29.50 -10.28 5.24
C VAL A 414 30.25 -10.09 6.57
N GLN A 415 31.42 -10.72 6.71
CA GLN A 415 32.31 -10.60 7.86
C GLN A 415 33.03 -9.24 7.90
N ASN A 416 33.26 -8.61 6.74
CA ASN A 416 33.98 -7.35 6.62
C ASN A 416 33.02 -6.15 6.51
N ILE A 417 31.84 -6.36 5.93
CA ILE A 417 30.80 -5.33 5.80
C ILE A 417 29.61 -5.73 6.68
N GLY A 418 29.57 -5.15 7.88
CA GLY A 418 28.44 -5.26 8.80
C GLY A 418 27.30 -4.31 8.43
N VAL A 419 26.17 -4.46 9.12
CA VAL A 419 24.95 -3.70 8.84
C VAL A 419 24.37 -3.22 10.14
N ILE A 420 24.17 -1.91 10.25
CA ILE A 420 23.41 -1.31 11.34
C ILE A 420 22.21 -0.60 10.75
N SER A 421 21.05 -0.75 11.38
CA SER A 421 19.89 0.07 11.01
C SER A 421 20.25 1.54 11.22
N ASP A 422 19.89 2.40 10.27
CA ASP A 422 19.97 3.87 10.41
C ASP A 422 19.30 4.40 11.70
N LYS A 423 18.45 3.57 12.29
CA LYS A 423 17.77 3.78 13.56
C LYS A 423 18.62 3.75 14.81
N LYS A 424 19.79 3.12 14.77
CA LYS A 424 20.67 3.00 15.92
C LYS A 424 21.78 4.05 15.93
N VAL A 425 21.78 4.97 14.96
CA VAL A 425 22.90 5.87 14.68
C VAL A 425 22.49 7.31 14.94
N CYS A 426 23.25 7.98 15.79
CA CYS A 426 23.19 9.41 15.98
C CYS A 426 24.45 10.07 15.43
N TYR A 427 24.33 11.30 14.92
CA TYR A 427 25.52 12.07 14.56
C TYR A 427 26.14 12.69 15.81
#